data_AF-A0AAN8IVN4-F1
#
_entry.id   AF-A0AAN8IVN4-F1
#
_cell.length_a   1.000
_cell.length_b   1.000
_cell.length_c   1.000
_cell.angle_alpha   90.00
_cell.angle_beta   90.00
_cell.angle_gamma   90.00
#
_symmetry.space_group_name_H-M   'P 1'
#
loop_
_entity.id
_entity.type
_entity.pdbx_description
1 polymer ?
#
loop_
_entity_poly.entity_id
_entity_poly.type
_entity_poly.pdbx_seq_one_letter_code
_entity_poly.pdbx_strand_id
1 'polypeptide(L)'
;MVAPDVDSRDKVIEAVAKAFTGAVLKTPPKSLTLSLTWQIPRSESHQWSKLFRDVQTLASSLGVVDYCVTQSSFEEVFLQLAQASSPSGKEENP
;
A
#
# COMPACT_ATOMS: atom_id res chain seq x y z
N MET A 1 20.72 13.12 -17.54
CA MET A 1 19.45 12.82 -16.87
C MET A 1 19.47 11.32 -16.57
N VAL A 2 19.88 10.94 -15.36
CA VAL A 2 20.00 9.53 -14.96
C VAL A 2 18.58 8.98 -14.84
N ALA A 3 18.26 7.94 -15.62
CA ALA A 3 17.02 7.22 -15.44
C ALA A 3 17.03 6.68 -14.00
N PRO A 4 15.98 6.92 -13.21
CA PRO A 4 15.93 6.42 -11.85
C PRO A 4 16.02 4.88 -11.89
N ASP A 5 17.12 4.36 -11.39
CA ASP A 5 17.56 2.97 -11.58
C ASP A 5 16.51 1.98 -11.05
N VAL A 6 16.07 1.06 -11.91
CA VAL A 6 15.20 -0.07 -11.56
C VAL A 6 15.76 -0.87 -10.38
N ASP A 7 17.08 -0.92 -10.24
CA ASP A 7 17.79 -1.53 -9.12
C ASP A 7 17.40 -0.91 -7.76
N SER A 8 17.20 0.42 -7.70
CA SER A 8 16.76 1.10 -6.49
C SER A 8 15.31 0.75 -6.13
N ARG A 9 14.46 0.56 -7.14
CA ARG A 9 13.06 0.15 -6.96
C ARG A 9 12.98 -1.25 -6.34
N ASP A 10 13.75 -2.19 -6.87
CA ASP A 10 13.71 -3.58 -6.39
C ASP A 10 14.26 -3.70 -4.96
N LYS A 11 15.29 -2.91 -4.61
CA LYS A 11 15.77 -2.78 -3.23
C LYS A 11 14.67 -2.29 -2.27
N VAL A 12 13.89 -1.29 -2.66
CA VAL A 12 12.77 -0.79 -1.83
C VAL A 12 11.71 -1.87 -1.66
N ILE A 13 11.37 -2.60 -2.74
CA ILE A 13 10.38 -3.69 -2.67
C ILE A 13 10.83 -4.78 -1.69
N GLU A 14 12.08 -5.22 -1.78
CA GLU A 14 12.62 -6.23 -0.88
C GLU A 14 12.65 -5.74 0.57
N ALA A 15 13.06 -4.49 0.79
CA ALA A 15 13.15 -3.91 2.12
C ALA A 15 11.78 -3.76 2.79
N VAL A 16 10.76 -3.31 2.04
CA VAL A 16 9.37 -3.22 2.53
C VAL A 16 8.80 -4.60 2.83
N ALA A 17 9.08 -5.61 2.00
CA ALA A 17 8.64 -6.99 2.24
C ALA A 17 9.25 -7.58 3.53
N LYS A 18 10.49 -7.21 3.87
CA LYS A 18 11.15 -7.61 5.12
C LYS A 18 10.63 -6.83 6.33
N ALA A 19 10.40 -5.52 6.20
CA ALA A 19 9.97 -4.65 7.30
C ALA A 19 8.50 -4.83 7.67
N PHE A 20 7.64 -5.07 6.68
CA PHE A 20 6.19 -5.17 6.86
C PHE A 20 5.70 -6.52 6.35
N THR A 21 5.86 -7.55 7.18
CA THR A 21 5.41 -8.91 6.85
C THR A 21 3.90 -8.92 6.60
N GLY A 22 3.50 -9.30 5.39
CA GLY A 22 2.10 -9.31 4.96
C GLY A 22 1.64 -8.04 4.24
N ALA A 23 2.51 -7.05 4.03
CA ALA A 23 2.21 -5.93 3.15
C ALA A 23 2.03 -6.40 1.70
N VAL A 24 0.97 -5.94 1.04
CA VAL A 24 0.65 -6.31 -0.34
C VAL A 24 0.96 -5.14 -1.26
N LEU A 25 1.87 -5.34 -2.22
CA LEU A 25 2.15 -4.33 -3.25
C LEU A 25 0.93 -4.16 -4.17
N LYS A 26 0.40 -2.94 -4.23
CA LYS A 26 -0.73 -2.57 -5.10
C LYS A 26 -0.28 -2.02 -6.44
N THR A 27 0.91 -1.42 -6.49
CA THR A 27 1.47 -0.94 -7.76
C THR A 27 1.75 -2.14 -8.69
N PRO A 28 1.26 -2.13 -9.94
CA PRO A 28 1.48 -3.23 -10.87
C PRO A 28 2.97 -3.47 -11.14
N PRO A 29 3.43 -4.73 -11.21
CA PRO A 29 4.83 -5.06 -11.47
C PRO A 29 5.36 -4.53 -12.81
N LYS A 30 4.49 -4.37 -13.81
CA LYS A 30 4.82 -3.86 -15.15
C LYS A 30 4.83 -2.33 -15.24
N SER A 31 4.50 -1.62 -14.15
CA SER A 31 4.49 -0.16 -14.15
C SER A 31 5.92 0.36 -14.04
N LEU A 32 6.31 1.26 -14.95
CA LEU A 32 7.62 1.94 -14.96
C LEU A 32 7.69 3.11 -13.97
N THR A 33 6.72 3.20 -13.06
CA THR A 33 6.71 4.22 -12.00
C THR A 33 7.66 3.86 -10.86
N LEU A 34 8.25 4.89 -10.25
CA LEU A 34 8.97 4.76 -8.99
C LEU A 34 8.05 4.90 -7.77
N SER A 35 6.81 5.34 -7.98
CA SER A 35 5.83 5.47 -6.91
C SER A 35 5.20 4.12 -6.63
N LEU A 36 5.59 3.55 -5.49
CA LEU A 36 5.15 2.24 -5.05
C LEU A 36 4.15 2.40 -3.91
N THR A 37 3.03 1.71 -4.01
CA THR A 37 1.96 1.72 -3.03
C THR A 37 1.78 0.32 -2.46
N TRP A 38 1.78 0.21 -1.13
CA TRP A 38 1.49 -1.03 -0.43
C TRP A 38 0.27 -0.87 0.46
N GLN A 39 -0.48 -1.95 0.59
CA GLN A 39 -1.50 -2.10 1.61
C GLN A 39 -0.92 -2.90 2.78
N ILE A 40 -0.85 -2.27 3.95
CA ILE A 40 -0.32 -2.90 5.17
C ILE A 40 -1.52 -3.40 6.00
N PRO A 41 -1.57 -4.69 6.39
CA PRO A 41 -2.66 -5.21 7.21
C PRO A 41 -2.66 -4.56 8.59
N ARG A 42 -3.84 -4.16 9.07
CA ARG A 42 -4.01 -3.55 10.38
C ARG A 42 -4.18 -4.65 11.44
N SER A 43 -3.48 -4.49 12.55
CA SER A 43 -3.68 -5.26 13.78
C SER A 43 -4.12 -4.32 14.89
N GLU A 44 -4.89 -4.80 15.87
CA GLU A 44 -5.29 -4.00 17.03
C GLU A 44 -4.09 -3.50 17.85
N SER A 45 -2.95 -4.21 17.75
CA SER A 45 -1.69 -3.80 18.38
C SER A 45 -0.91 -2.73 17.60
N HIS A 46 -1.32 -2.40 16.37
CA HIS A 46 -0.60 -1.43 15.53
C HIS A 46 -0.90 0.01 15.95
N GLN A 47 0.15 0.70 16.38
CA GLN A 47 0.13 2.12 16.64
C GLN A 47 0.58 2.89 15.40
N TRP A 48 -0.24 3.86 14.97
CA TRP A 48 0.07 4.69 13.80
C TRP A 48 1.41 5.42 13.93
N SER A 49 1.71 5.91 15.13
CA SER A 49 2.97 6.59 15.42
C SER A 49 4.19 5.68 15.28
N LYS A 50 4.05 4.39 15.59
CA LYS A 50 5.09 3.38 15.38
C LYS A 50 5.24 3.07 13.90
N LEU A 51 4.13 2.81 13.20
CA LEU A 51 4.13 2.57 11.76
C LEU A 51 4.81 3.72 11.00
N PHE A 52 4.44 4.96 11.29
CA PHE A 52 5.04 6.13 10.64
C PHE A 52 6.55 6.23 10.91
N ARG A 53 7.00 5.98 12.15
CA ARG A 53 8.43 5.95 12.48
C ARG A 53 9.18 4.84 11.74
N ASP A 54 8.60 3.65 11.66
CA ASP A 54 9.20 2.52 10.96
C ASP A 54 9.34 2.81 9.45
N VAL A 55 8.29 3.38 8.82
CA VAL A 55 8.33 3.81 7.42
C VAL A 55 9.36 4.92 7.22
N GLN A 56 9.42 5.94 8.08
CA GLN A 56 10.39 7.03 7.94
C GLN A 56 11.83 6.54 8.07
N THR A 57 12.10 5.65 9.03
CA THR A 57 13.43 5.08 9.24
C THR A 57 13.86 4.28 8.02
N LEU A 58 12.95 3.46 7.47
CA LEU A 58 13.19 2.67 6.27
C LEU A 58 13.43 3.55 5.04
N ALA A 59 12.55 4.54 4.81
CA ALA A 59 12.66 5.49 3.71
C ALA A 59 14.00 6.25 3.74
N SER A 60 14.40 6.73 4.92
CA SER A 60 15.68 7.43 5.12
C SER A 60 16.88 6.52 4.82
N SER A 61 16.82 5.26 5.25
CA SER A 61 17.90 4.29 5.02
C SER A 61 18.08 3.90 3.54
N LEU A 62 17.02 4.03 2.74
CA LEU A 62 17.00 3.68 1.32
C LEU A 62 17.14 4.90 0.40
N GLY A 63 17.22 6.11 0.95
CA GLY A 63 17.30 7.35 0.17
C GLY A 63 16.01 7.69 -0.59
N VAL A 64 14.85 7.26 -0.07
CA VAL A 64 13.54 7.60 -0.66
C VAL A 64 13.27 9.09 -0.46
N VAL A 65 12.96 9.79 -1.56
CA VAL A 65 12.78 11.25 -1.58
C VAL A 65 11.48 11.68 -0.92
N ASP A 66 10.40 10.91 -1.13
CA ASP A 66 9.08 11.23 -0.62
C ASP A 66 8.31 9.94 -0.30
N TYR A 67 7.49 9.99 0.76
CA TYR A 67 6.61 8.89 1.16
C TYR A 67 5.41 9.45 1.92
N CYS A 68 4.29 8.73 1.83
CA CYS A 68 3.11 9.01 2.64
C CYS A 68 2.57 7.72 3.24
N VAL A 69 1.95 7.83 4.41
CA VAL A 69 1.20 6.75 5.02
C VAL A 69 -0.24 7.22 5.14
N THR A 70 -1.17 6.51 4.53
CA THR A 70 -2.59 6.86 4.52
C THR A 70 -3.42 5.73 5.12
N GLN A 71 -4.51 6.12 5.80
CA GLN A 71 -5.55 5.18 6.23
C GLN A 71 -6.75 5.39 5.29
N SER A 72 -7.52 4.32 5.03
CA SER A 72 -8.81 4.43 4.36
C SER A 72 -9.64 5.55 4.97
N SER A 73 -10.15 6.42 4.10
CA SER A 73 -11.04 7.51 4.49
C SER A 73 -12.40 6.94 4.86
N PHE A 74 -13.20 7.74 5.58
CA PHE A 74 -14.59 7.38 5.87
C PHE A 74 -15.40 7.15 4.59
N GLU A 75 -15.11 7.89 3.52
CA GLU A 75 -15.73 7.73 2.21
C GLU A 75 -15.43 6.37 1.59
N GLU A 76 -14.19 5.88 1.70
CA GLU A 76 -13.83 4.55 1.20
C GLU A 76 -14.55 3.44 1.98
N VAL A 77 -14.67 3.59 3.30
CA VAL A 77 -15.47 2.69 4.16
C VAL A 77 -16.95 2.73 3.76
N PHE A 78 -17.51 3.93 3.55
CA PHE A 78 -18.89 4.10 3.12
C PHE A 78 -19.16 3.43 1.77
N LEU A 79 -18.27 3.60 0.80
CA LEU A 79 -18.39 2.96 -0.52
C LEU A 79 -18.29 1.43 -0.42
N GLN A 80 -17.38 0.90 0.40
CA GLN A 80 -17.27 -0.54 0.62
C GLN A 80 -18.54 -1.11 1.28
N LEU A 81 -19.11 -0.40 2.25
CA LEU A 81 -20.38 -0.79 2.88
C LEU A 81 -21.54 -0.75 1.87
N ALA A 82 -21.63 0.29 1.04
CA ALA A 82 -22.66 0.41 0.02
C ALA A 82 -22.56 -0.72 -1.03
N GLN A 83 -21.36 -1.05 -1.48
CA GLN A 83 -21.11 -2.16 -2.40
C GLN A 83 -21.45 -3.52 -1.78
N ALA A 84 -21.10 -3.74 -0.51
CA ALA A 84 -21.46 -4.97 0.20
C ALA A 84 -22.98 -5.11 0.46
N SER A 85 -23.70 -3.98 0.53
CA SER A 85 -25.14 -3.94 0.76
C SER A 85 -26.01 -4.06 -0.49
N SER A 86 -25.42 -4.07 -1.69
CA SER A 86 -26.15 -4.28 -2.94
C SER A 86 -26.39 -5.78 -3.12
N PRO A 87 -27.62 -6.31 -2.95
CA PRO A 87 -27.89 -7.69 -3.32
C PRO A 87 -27.66 -7.80 -4.82
N SER A 88 -26.66 -8.58 -5.22
CA SER A 88 -26.52 -9.03 -6.59
C SER A 88 -27.76 -9.86 -6.91
N GLY A 89 -28.80 -9.19 -7.43
CA GLY A 89 -29.99 -9.82 -7.97
C GLY A 89 -29.53 -10.72 -9.11
N LYS A 90 -29.38 -12.01 -8.80
CA LYS A 90 -29.35 -13.04 -9.82
C LYS A 90 -30.77 -13.07 -10.38
N GLU A 91 -30.92 -12.43 -11.52
CA GLU A 91 -32.07 -12.55 -12.40
C GLU A 91 -32.06 -13.99 -12.94
N GLU A 92 -32.65 -14.92 -12.16
CA GLU A 92 -33.01 -16.25 -12.63
C GLU A 92 -34.23 -16.08 -13.54
N ASN A 93 -33.98 -16.04 -14.86
CA ASN A 93 -35.02 -15.95 -15.87
C ASN A 93 -35.64 -17.35 -16.13
N PRO A 94 -36.99 -17.48 -16.17
CA PRO A 94 -37.68 -18.75 -16.41
C PRO A 94 -37.50 -19.31 -17.83
#